data_AF-X1A5I4-F1
#
_entry.id   AF-X1A5I4-F1
#
_cell.length_a   1.000
_cell.length_b   1.000
_cell.length_c   1.000
_cell.angle_alpha   90.00
_cell.angle_beta   90.00
_cell.angle_gamma   90.00
#
_symmetry.space_group_name_H-M   'P 1'
#
loop_
_entity.id
_entity.type
_entity.pdbx_description
1 polymer ?
#
loop_
_entity_poly.entity_id
_entity_poly.type
_entity_poly.pdbx_seq_one_letter_code
_entity_poly.pdbx_strand_id
1 'polypeptide(L)'
;QDAVEALVKLMQNSQSPGQVFNLGSQEEITIKGLAEKIIQFTHSNSQVVYIPYDQAYEEGFEDMQRRVPDISKIQNLIGYRPTVNLEGILKSVIEYFKGEELKK
;
A
#
# COMPACT_ATOMS: atom_id res chain seq x y z
N GLN A 1 9.46 -2.22 3.20
CA GLN A 1 10.83 -1.69 3.25
C GLN A 1 10.84 -0.17 3.39
N ASP A 2 10.36 0.59 2.39
CA ASP A 2 10.36 2.07 2.39
C ASP A 2 9.86 2.73 3.68
N ALA A 3 8.74 2.24 4.24
CA ALA A 3 8.18 2.79 5.48
C ALA A 3 9.10 2.63 6.69
N VAL A 4 9.81 1.50 6.78
CA VAL A 4 10.75 1.23 7.89
C VAL A 4 11.97 2.13 7.76
N GLU A 5 12.53 2.25 6.56
CA GLU A 5 13.67 3.14 6.30
C GLU A 5 13.33 4.60 6.61
N ALA A 6 12.14 5.05 6.22
CA ALA A 6 11.64 6.38 6.53
C ALA A 6 11.49 6.61 8.04
N LEU A 7 10.92 5.62 8.76
CA LEU A 7 10.75 5.70 10.21
C LEU A 7 12.10 5.82 10.94
N VAL A 8 13.08 5.00 10.55
CA VAL A 8 14.45 5.07 11.12
C VAL A 8 15.09 6.44 10.88
N LYS A 9 14.98 6.98 9.66
CA LYS A 9 15.49 8.32 9.33
C LYS A 9 14.79 9.43 10.13
N LEU A 10 13.47 9.32 10.32
CA LEU A 10 12.71 10.28 11.14
C LEU A 10 13.14 10.22 12.61
N MET A 11 13.32 9.02 13.17
CA MET A 11 13.79 8.84 14.56
C MET A 11 15.17 9.43 14.81
N GLN A 12 16.03 9.47 13.80
CA GLN A 12 17.39 10.01 13.88
C GLN A 12 17.47 11.52 13.60
N ASN A 13 16.37 12.16 13.18
CA ASN A 13 16.35 13.58 12.82
C ASN A 13 15.75 14.43 13.95
N SER A 14 16.53 15.40 14.44
CA SER A 14 16.16 16.26 15.58
C SER A 14 14.98 17.20 15.31
N GLN A 15 14.59 17.40 14.05
CA GLN A 15 13.44 18.23 13.66
C GLN A 15 12.13 17.43 13.56
N SER A 16 12.18 16.10 13.68
CA SER A 16 11.01 15.23 13.59
C SER A 16 10.06 15.27 14.80
N PRO A 17 10.51 15.40 16.07
CA PRO A 17 9.62 15.36 17.22
C PRO A 17 8.49 16.41 17.14
N GLY A 18 7.26 15.99 17.46
CA GLY A 18 6.07 16.86 17.42
C GLY A 18 5.53 17.13 16.01
N GLN A 19 6.13 16.56 14.97
CA GLN A 19 5.69 16.74 13.59
C GLN A 19 4.88 15.55 13.08
N VAL A 20 3.86 15.83 12.27
CA VAL A 20 3.11 14.82 11.51
C VAL A 20 3.73 14.67 10.12
N PHE A 21 3.92 13.44 9.65
CA PHE A 21 4.41 13.11 8.32
C PHE A 21 3.54 12.04 7.68
N ASN A 22 3.17 12.24 6.41
CA ASN A 22 2.57 11.19 5.61
C ASN A 22 3.65 10.36 4.93
N LEU A 23 3.42 9.06 4.81
CA LEU A 23 4.25 8.13 4.04
C LEU A 23 3.35 7.39 3.05
N GLY A 24 3.92 7.03 1.90
CA GLY A 24 3.21 6.25 0.89
C GLY A 24 3.60 6.63 -0.53
N SER A 25 3.06 5.87 -1.48
CA SER A 25 3.20 6.16 -2.90
C SER A 25 2.18 7.21 -3.35
N GLN A 26 2.56 8.00 -4.36
CA GLN A 26 1.62 8.87 -5.10
C GLN A 26 1.02 8.14 -6.33
N GLU A 27 1.44 6.90 -6.59
CA GLU A 27 0.84 6.04 -7.61
C GLU A 27 -0.58 5.61 -7.16
N GLU A 28 -1.57 5.85 -8.02
CA GLU A 28 -2.97 5.51 -7.76
C GLU A 28 -3.39 4.24 -8.48
N ILE A 29 -4.28 3.47 -7.85
CA ILE A 29 -4.95 2.35 -8.49
C ILE A 29 -6.37 2.19 -7.92
N THR A 30 -7.31 1.75 -8.75
CA THR A 30 -8.66 1.38 -8.29
C THR A 30 -8.64 -0.02 -7.66
N ILE A 31 -9.59 -0.32 -6.77
CA ILE A 31 -9.74 -1.67 -6.19
C ILE A 31 -9.92 -2.73 -7.29
N LYS A 32 -10.70 -2.43 -8.34
CA LYS A 32 -10.86 -3.29 -9.52
C LYS A 32 -9.52 -3.54 -10.21
N GLY A 33 -8.75 -2.49 -10.50
CA GLY A 33 -7.46 -2.62 -11.17
C GLY A 33 -6.44 -3.40 -10.34
N LEU A 34 -6.47 -3.24 -9.01
CA LEU A 34 -5.65 -4.03 -8.10
C LEU A 34 -6.02 -5.51 -8.13
N ALA A 35 -7.32 -5.84 -8.07
CA ALA A 35 -7.81 -7.22 -8.17
C ALA A 35 -7.40 -7.88 -9.50
N GLU A 36 -7.53 -7.15 -10.61
CA GLU A 36 -7.13 -7.62 -11.95
C GLU A 36 -5.61 -7.89 -12.02
N LYS A 37 -4.77 -7.00 -11.48
CA LYS A 37 -3.31 -7.22 -11.41
C LYS A 37 -2.95 -8.43 -10.56
N ILE A 38 -3.64 -8.64 -9.44
CA ILE A 38 -3.41 -9.80 -8.56
C ILE A 38 -3.73 -11.10 -9.31
N ILE A 39 -4.89 -11.19 -9.97
CA ILE A 39 -5.26 -12.36 -10.79
C ILE A 39 -4.21 -12.63 -11.86
N GLN A 40 -3.79 -11.57 -12.58
CA GLN A 40 -2.77 -11.67 -13.62
C GLN A 40 -1.43 -12.21 -13.09
N PHE A 41 -0.93 -11.66 -11.98
CA PHE A 41 0.39 -12.04 -11.44
C PHE A 41 0.40 -13.39 -10.71
N THR A 42 -0.76 -13.84 -10.23
CA THR A 42 -0.90 -15.15 -9.59
C THR A 42 -1.22 -16.27 -10.59
N HIS A 43 -1.62 -15.93 -11.81
CA HIS A 43 -2.21 -16.86 -12.78
C HIS A 43 -3.43 -17.62 -12.21
N SER A 44 -4.20 -16.94 -11.35
CA SER A 44 -5.39 -17.52 -10.73
C SER A 44 -6.55 -17.65 -11.74
N ASN A 45 -7.41 -18.64 -11.52
CA ASN A 45 -8.69 -18.77 -12.21
C ASN A 45 -9.83 -18.00 -11.52
N SER A 46 -9.53 -17.22 -10.47
CA SER A 46 -10.49 -16.38 -9.76
C SER A 46 -11.17 -15.36 -10.69
N GLN A 47 -12.42 -15.03 -10.37
CA GLN A 47 -13.18 -13.98 -11.06
C GLN A 47 -13.37 -12.77 -10.14
N VAL A 48 -13.41 -11.58 -10.71
CA VAL A 48 -13.78 -10.35 -9.98
C VAL A 48 -15.29 -10.32 -9.84
N VAL A 49 -15.79 -10.28 -8.60
CA VAL A 49 -17.21 -10.17 -8.27
C VAL A 49 -17.48 -8.84 -7.58
N TYR A 50 -18.53 -8.14 -7.99
CA TYR A 50 -18.96 -6.89 -7.36
C TYR A 50 -19.98 -7.19 -6.28
N ILE A 51 -19.67 -6.80 -5.05
CA ILE A 51 -20.56 -6.95 -3.90
C ILE A 51 -21.14 -5.57 -3.59
N PRO A 52 -22.48 -5.44 -3.45
CA PRO A 52 -23.12 -4.21 -2.99
C PRO A 52 -22.53 -3.73 -1.65
N TYR A 53 -22.38 -2.42 -1.49
CA TYR A 53 -21.65 -1.84 -0.35
C TYR A 53 -22.29 -2.18 1.01
N ASP A 54 -23.62 -2.20 1.06
CA ASP A 54 -24.46 -2.59 2.21
C ASP A 54 -24.35 -4.06 2.60
N GLN A 55 -23.85 -4.91 1.70
CA GLN A 55 -23.55 -6.32 1.98
C GLN A 55 -22.10 -6.52 2.39
N ALA A 56 -21.18 -5.69 1.86
CA ALA A 56 -19.76 -5.77 2.14
C ALA A 56 -19.39 -5.15 3.49
N TYR A 57 -20.14 -4.15 3.95
CA TYR A 57 -19.87 -3.39 5.16
C TYR A 57 -21.13 -3.19 6.01
N GLU A 58 -20.94 -2.98 7.31
CA GLU A 58 -22.01 -2.68 8.25
C GLU A 58 -22.65 -1.30 7.97
N GLU A 59 -23.90 -1.12 8.41
CA GLU A 59 -24.62 0.15 8.26
C GLU A 59 -23.83 1.30 8.92
N GLY A 60 -23.66 2.40 8.19
CA GLY A 60 -22.92 3.57 8.65
C GLY A 60 -21.40 3.50 8.44
N PHE A 61 -20.88 2.46 7.79
CA PHE A 61 -19.49 2.45 7.35
C PHE A 61 -19.27 3.48 6.24
N GLU A 62 -18.21 4.30 6.38
CA GLU A 62 -17.79 5.27 5.37
C GLU A 62 -16.34 4.99 4.96
N ASP A 63 -16.09 4.97 3.65
CA ASP A 63 -14.74 4.81 3.10
C ASP A 63 -14.35 5.99 2.20
N MET A 64 -13.05 6.25 2.10
CA MET A 64 -12.49 7.28 1.24
C MET A 64 -12.40 6.79 -0.21
N GLN A 65 -13.16 7.42 -1.11
CA GLN A 65 -13.14 7.06 -2.54
C GLN A 65 -11.79 7.29 -3.23
N ARG A 66 -10.96 8.21 -2.70
CA ARG A 66 -9.62 8.51 -3.22
C ARG A 66 -8.68 8.83 -2.07
N ARG A 67 -7.50 8.23 -2.08
CA ARG A 67 -6.48 8.44 -1.05
C ARG A 67 -5.09 8.56 -1.69
N VAL A 68 -4.52 9.77 -1.63
CA VAL A 68 -3.16 10.05 -2.08
C VAL A 68 -2.46 10.89 -1.01
N PRO A 69 -1.32 10.43 -0.46
CA PRO A 69 -0.61 11.18 0.58
C PRO A 69 0.15 12.38 -0.02
N ASP A 70 0.07 13.53 0.64
CA ASP A 70 1.06 14.59 0.42
C ASP A 70 2.34 14.25 1.20
N ILE A 71 3.39 13.89 0.47
CA ILE A 71 4.70 13.52 1.01
C ILE A 71 5.71 14.67 0.96
N SER A 72 5.32 15.89 0.56
CA SER A 72 6.23 17.03 0.40
C SER A 72 7.04 17.32 1.66
N LYS A 73 6.42 17.19 2.83
CA LYS A 73 7.06 17.45 4.12
C LYS A 73 8.18 16.45 4.44
N ILE A 74 7.91 15.14 4.31
CA ILE A 74 8.92 14.11 4.60
C ILE A 74 10.01 14.07 3.52
N GLN A 75 9.64 14.40 2.29
CA GLN A 75 10.54 14.61 1.17
C GLN A 75 11.56 15.72 1.45
N ASN A 76 11.11 16.87 1.97
CA ASN A 76 11.98 17.99 2.28
C ASN A 76 12.87 17.72 3.50
N LEU A 77 12.36 16.99 4.50
CA LEU A 77 13.10 16.77 5.74
C LEU A 77 14.17 15.67 5.64
N ILE A 78 13.83 14.53 5.04
CA ILE A 78 14.71 13.34 5.02
C ILE A 78 14.93 12.76 3.62
N GLY A 79 14.48 13.46 2.56
CA GLY A 79 14.65 12.99 1.19
C GLY A 79 13.81 11.76 0.86
N TYR A 80 12.76 11.46 1.63
CA TYR A 80 11.95 10.24 1.43
C TYR A 80 11.31 10.21 0.04
N ARG A 81 11.49 9.11 -0.68
CA ARG A 81 10.72 8.75 -1.87
C ARG A 81 10.37 7.27 -1.80
N PRO A 82 9.16 6.87 -2.22
CA PRO A 82 8.87 5.45 -2.46
C PRO A 82 9.82 4.93 -3.54
N THR A 83 10.47 3.79 -3.28
CA THR A 83 11.44 3.19 -4.19
C THR A 83 10.90 1.94 -4.88
N VAL A 84 9.90 1.30 -4.27
CA VAL A 84 9.23 0.13 -4.81
C VAL A 84 7.87 0.53 -5.36
N ASN A 85 7.64 0.30 -6.66
CA ASN A 85 6.34 0.54 -7.29
C ASN A 85 5.32 -0.57 -6.92
N LEU A 86 4.05 -0.37 -7.29
CA LEU A 86 2.99 -1.31 -6.97
C LEU A 86 3.29 -2.74 -7.47
N GLU A 87 3.84 -2.89 -8.68
CA GLU A 87 4.14 -4.21 -9.23
C GLU A 87 5.22 -4.95 -8.47
N GLY A 88 6.28 -4.25 -8.06
CA GLY A 88 7.35 -4.82 -7.23
C GLY A 88 6.81 -5.27 -5.88
N ILE A 89 5.94 -4.46 -5.27
CA ILE A 89 5.26 -4.83 -4.02
C ILE A 89 4.42 -6.09 -4.22
N LEU A 90 3.53 -6.11 -5.23
CA LEU A 90 2.67 -7.25 -5.51
C LEU A 90 3.45 -8.54 -5.72
N LYS A 91 4.52 -8.50 -6.52
CA LYS A 91 5.38 -9.67 -6.75
C LYS A 91 5.99 -10.18 -5.45
N SER A 92 6.56 -9.29 -4.62
CA SER A 92 7.17 -9.68 -3.34
C SER A 92 6.17 -10.32 -2.37
N VAL A 93 4.94 -9.79 -2.31
CA VAL A 93 3.88 -10.31 -1.44
C VAL A 93 3.39 -11.68 -1.95
N ILE A 94 3.16 -11.83 -3.25
CA ILE A 94 2.75 -13.11 -3.85
C ILE A 94 3.82 -14.19 -3.59
N GLU A 95 5.09 -13.85 -3.77
CA GLU A 95 6.21 -14.78 -3.57
C GLU A 95 6.34 -15.22 -2.10
N TYR A 96 6.16 -14.29 -1.16
CA TYR A 96 6.08 -14.59 0.27
C TYR A 96 5.00 -15.62 0.58
N PHE A 97 3.76 -15.40 0.11
CA PHE A 97 2.65 -16.32 0.40
C PHE A 97 2.79 -17.69 -0.29
N LYS A 98 3.36 -17.76 -1.51
CA LYS A 98 3.68 -19.04 -2.15
C LYS A 98 4.71 -19.84 -1.34
N GLY A 99 5.71 -19.16 -0.78
CA GLY A 99 6.72 -19.78 0.08
C GLY A 99 6.15 -20.31 1.39
N GLU A 100 5.17 -19.62 1.99
CA GLU A 100 4.48 -20.09 3.21
C GLU A 100 3.57 -21.30 2.96
N GLU A 101 2.95 -21.39 1.78
CA GLU A 101 2.14 -22.55 1.39
C GLU A 101 2.98 -23.83 1.23
N LEU A 102 4.21 -23.71 0.72
CA LEU A 102 5.18 -24.81 0.60
C LEU A 102 5.76 -25.28 1.94
N LYS A 103 5.59 -24.50 3.02
CA LYS A 103 6.05 -24.86 4.37
C LYS A 103 4.97 -25.57 5.20
N LYS A 104 3.72 -25.58 4.73
CA LYS A 104 2.60 -26.31 5.35
C LYS A 104 2.53 -27.73 4.80
#